data_AF-A0AA46DEP3-F1
#
_entry.id   AF-A0AA46DEP3-F1
#
_cell.length_a   1.000
_cell.length_b   1.000
_cell.length_c   1.000
_cell.angle_alpha   90.00
_cell.angle_beta   90.00
_cell.angle_gamma   90.00
#
_symmetry.space_group_name_H-M   'P 1'
#
loop_
_entity.id
_entity.type
_entity.pdbx_description
1 polymer ?
#
loop_
_entity_poly.entity_id
_entity_poly.type
_entity_poly.pdbx_seq_one_letter_code
_entity_poly.pdbx_strand_id
1 'polypeptide(L)'
;MQRELVRERLSFIEQCIDDAALACRETGYAPEELKAWVRELDRRWAEVEAAAGHPLDATSLRACLETLEEIGDRAVEACREQRHIDPQLRMAVHTARQEIAALRRQLH
;
A
#
# COMPACT_ATOMS: atom_id res chain seq x y z
N MET A 1 8.40 18.27 12.97
CA MET A 1 9.45 17.58 12.18
C MET A 1 9.18 16.10 11.93
N GLN A 2 9.46 15.13 12.82
CA GLN A 2 9.22 13.70 12.48
C GLN A 2 7.75 13.36 12.18
N ARG A 3 6.79 13.95 12.92
CA ARG A 3 5.35 13.71 12.69
C ARG A 3 4.83 14.25 11.36
N GLU A 4 5.31 15.41 10.93
CA GLU A 4 4.94 15.98 9.63
C GLU A 4 5.50 15.13 8.49
N LEU A 5 6.77 14.73 8.57
CA LEU A 5 7.40 13.87 7.58
C LEU A 5 6.68 12.50 7.46
N VAL A 6 6.28 11.91 8.60
CA VAL A 6 5.49 10.68 8.61
C VAL A 6 4.14 10.91 7.93
N ARG A 7 3.45 12.01 8.24
CA ARG A 7 2.15 12.33 7.63
C ARG A 7 2.27 12.59 6.12
N GLU A 8 3.29 13.30 5.67
CA GLU A 8 3.58 13.49 4.24
C GLU A 8 3.84 12.15 3.55
N ARG A 9 4.61 11.25 4.18
CA ARG A 9 4.84 9.90 3.62
C ARG A 9 3.58 9.06 3.61
N LEU A 10 2.73 9.17 4.64
CA LEU A 10 1.44 8.49 4.65
C LEU A 10 0.61 8.96 3.44
N SER A 11 0.45 10.26 3.23
CA SER A 11 -0.29 10.78 2.06
C SER A 11 0.33 10.35 0.73
N PHE A 12 1.66 10.24 0.64
CA PHE A 12 2.31 9.72 -0.58
C PHE A 12 2.00 8.23 -0.82
N ILE A 13 1.98 7.42 0.24
CA ILE A 13 1.61 6.00 0.16
C ILE A 13 0.15 5.85 -0.25
N GLU A 14 -0.75 6.63 0.35
CA GLU A 14 -2.17 6.68 -0.01
C GLU A 14 -2.33 6.88 -1.51
N GLN A 15 -1.65 7.89 -2.05
CA GLN A 15 -1.70 8.20 -3.47
C GLN A 15 -1.17 7.04 -4.34
N CYS A 16 -0.13 6.34 -3.91
CA CYS A 16 0.35 5.16 -4.62
C CYS A 16 -0.65 3.99 -4.60
N ILE A 17 -1.39 3.83 -3.51
CA ILE A 17 -2.42 2.80 -3.36
C ILE A 17 -3.64 3.15 -4.21
N ASP A 18 -4.06 4.41 -4.22
CA ASP A 18 -5.11 4.93 -5.08
C ASP A 18 -4.75 4.75 -6.56
N ASP A 19 -3.52 5.08 -6.95
CA ASP A 19 -3.02 4.86 -8.32
C ASP A 19 -3.06 3.38 -8.69
N ALA A 20 -2.70 2.48 -7.76
CA ALA A 20 -2.80 1.03 -7.98
C ALA A 20 -4.26 0.59 -8.12
N ALA A 21 -5.17 1.11 -7.28
CA ALA A 21 -6.60 0.81 -7.34
C ALA A 21 -7.24 1.33 -8.63
N LEU A 22 -6.87 2.53 -9.07
CA LEU A 22 -7.30 3.13 -10.33
C LEU A 22 -6.78 2.31 -11.51
N ALA A 23 -5.48 2.04 -11.58
CA ALA A 23 -4.89 1.21 -12.62
C ALA A 23 -5.54 -0.18 -12.67
N CYS A 24 -5.90 -0.75 -11.51
CA CYS A 24 -6.58 -2.04 -11.43
C CYS A 24 -8.02 -1.99 -11.96
N ARG A 25 -8.71 -0.86 -11.83
CA ARG A 25 -10.05 -0.63 -12.38
C ARG A 25 -10.02 -0.33 -13.87
N GLU A 26 -9.07 0.46 -14.33
CA GLU A 26 -8.88 0.80 -15.76
C GLU A 26 -8.38 -0.40 -16.55
N THR A 27 -7.54 -1.24 -15.93
CA THR A 27 -7.09 -2.50 -16.51
C THR A 27 -8.23 -3.51 -16.47
N GLY A 28 -8.97 -3.62 -17.59
CA GLY A 28 -10.05 -4.60 -17.75
C GLY A 28 -9.62 -6.06 -17.54
N TYR A 29 -8.31 -6.34 -17.61
CA TYR A 29 -7.72 -7.69 -17.49
C TYR A 29 -7.05 -7.97 -16.14
N ALA A 30 -7.15 -7.08 -15.15
CA ALA A 30 -6.55 -7.36 -13.84
C ALA A 30 -7.26 -8.55 -13.16
N PRO A 31 -6.51 -9.55 -12.65
CA PRO A 31 -7.08 -10.73 -12.00
C PRO A 31 -7.91 -10.36 -10.78
N GLU A 32 -8.96 -11.14 -10.48
CA GLU A 32 -9.81 -10.92 -9.31
C GLU A 32 -9.03 -10.99 -8.00
N GLU A 33 -8.03 -11.86 -7.93
CA GLU A 33 -7.14 -11.98 -6.78
C GLU A 33 -6.33 -10.70 -6.55
N LEU A 34 -5.73 -10.13 -7.60
CA LEU A 34 -5.02 -8.85 -7.49
C LEU A 34 -5.98 -7.72 -7.09
N LYS A 35 -7.17 -7.68 -7.69
CA LYS A 35 -8.23 -6.72 -7.30
C LYS A 35 -8.59 -6.84 -5.83
N ALA A 36 -8.65 -8.06 -5.30
CA ALA A 36 -8.92 -8.30 -3.89
C ALA A 36 -7.77 -7.79 -3.01
N TRP A 37 -6.52 -8.09 -3.36
CA TRP A 37 -5.35 -7.61 -2.62
C TRP A 37 -5.22 -6.09 -2.61
N VAL A 38 -5.42 -5.43 -3.76
CA VAL A 38 -5.35 -3.97 -3.86
C VAL A 38 -6.49 -3.30 -3.07
N ARG A 39 -7.70 -3.86 -3.09
CA ARG A 39 -8.81 -3.36 -2.25
C ARG A 39 -8.58 -3.58 -0.76
N GLU A 40 -7.99 -4.71 -0.38
CA GLU A 40 -7.63 -4.96 1.02
C GLU A 40 -6.55 -3.99 1.49
N LEU A 41 -5.55 -3.72 0.63
CA LEU A 41 -4.49 -2.75 0.89
C LEU A 41 -5.07 -1.35 1.13
N ASP A 42 -5.94 -0.88 0.25
CA ASP A 42 -6.67 0.40 0.34
C ASP A 42 -7.49 0.52 1.62
N ARG A 43 -8.31 -0.50 1.94
CA ARG A 43 -9.10 -0.51 3.17
C ARG A 43 -8.25 -0.42 4.42
N ARG A 44 -7.19 -1.24 4.50
CA ARG A 44 -6.28 -1.25 5.66
C ARG A 44 -5.49 0.05 5.76
N TRP A 45 -5.17 0.65 4.63
CA TRP A 45 -4.49 1.93 4.58
C TRP A 45 -5.33 3.04 5.20
N ALA A 46 -6.62 3.11 4.84
CA ALA A 46 -7.55 4.07 5.44
C ALA A 46 -7.66 3.91 6.97
N GLU A 47 -7.61 2.67 7.48
CA GLU A 47 -7.56 2.40 8.92
C GLU A 47 -6.28 2.96 9.57
N VAL A 48 -5.13 2.81 8.90
CA VAL A 48 -3.84 3.34 9.36
C VAL A 48 -3.81 4.85 9.35
N GLU A 49 -4.33 5.48 8.30
CA GLU A 49 -4.38 6.93 8.17
C GLU A 49 -5.30 7.55 9.23
N ALA A 50 -6.49 6.97 9.43
CA ALA A 50 -7.42 7.37 10.48
C ALA A 50 -6.78 7.23 11.88
N ALA A 51 -6.00 6.17 12.09
CA ALA A 51 -5.25 5.95 13.32
C ALA A 51 -4.09 6.97 13.48
N ALA A 52 -3.39 7.32 12.40
CA ALA A 52 -2.30 8.30 12.40
C ALA A 52 -2.76 9.74 12.72
N GLY A 53 -4.07 10.02 12.63
CA GLY A 53 -4.70 11.27 13.09
C GLY A 53 -4.73 11.45 14.61
N HIS A 54 -4.65 10.35 15.37
CA HIS A 54 -4.66 10.32 16.83
C HIS A 54 -3.23 10.14 17.40
N PRO A 55 -2.99 10.35 18.71
CA PRO A 55 -1.74 9.95 19.35
C PRO A 55 -1.64 8.41 19.33
N LEU A 56 -1.22 7.86 18.18
CA LEU A 56 -0.98 6.44 18.00
C LEU A 56 0.43 6.11 18.47
N ASP A 57 0.56 5.01 19.21
CA ASP A 57 1.87 4.46 19.56
C ASP A 57 2.59 3.97 18.30
N ALA A 58 3.87 4.29 18.19
CA ALA A 58 4.71 3.86 17.06
C ALA A 58 4.70 2.33 16.88
N THR A 59 4.49 1.57 17.96
CA THR A 59 4.33 0.11 17.95
C THR A 59 3.08 -0.33 17.19
N SER A 60 1.93 0.31 17.42
CA SER A 60 0.68 -0.02 16.72
C SER A 60 0.76 0.36 15.24
N LEU A 61 1.32 1.53 14.94
CA LEU A 61 1.55 1.94 13.55
C LEU A 61 2.47 0.95 12.82
N ARG A 62 3.52 0.47 13.48
CA ARG A 62 4.44 -0.53 12.92
C ARG A 62 3.74 -1.85 12.61
N ALA A 63 2.91 -2.36 13.52
CA ALA A 63 2.17 -3.60 13.31
C ALA A 63 1.18 -3.49 12.14
N CYS A 64 0.53 -2.33 11.99
CA CYS A 64 -0.33 -2.09 10.84
C CYS A 64 0.46 -2.01 9.52
N LEU A 65 1.61 -1.32 9.52
CA LEU A 65 2.49 -1.24 8.34
C LEU A 65 3.09 -2.59 7.96
N GLU A 66 3.38 -3.46 8.93
CA GLU A 66 3.80 -4.85 8.69
C GLU A 66 2.70 -5.63 7.96
N THR A 67 1.45 -5.53 8.44
CA THR A 67 0.31 -6.17 7.77
C THR A 67 0.11 -5.64 6.34
N LEU A 68 0.26 -4.32 6.15
CA LEU A 68 0.18 -3.69 4.83
C LEU A 68 1.31 -4.14 3.91
N GLU A 69 2.53 -4.30 4.43
CA GLU A 69 3.66 -4.83 3.67
C GLU A 69 3.39 -6.27 3.23
N GLU A 70 2.85 -7.12 4.09
CA GLU A 70 2.46 -8.50 3.74
C GLU A 70 1.39 -8.55 2.63
N ILE A 71 0.38 -7.68 2.70
CA ILE A 71 -0.65 -7.57 1.65
C ILE A 71 -0.02 -7.07 0.34
N GLY A 72 0.83 -6.06 0.42
CA GLY A 72 1.56 -5.53 -0.73
C GLY A 72 2.49 -6.56 -1.35
N ASP A 73 3.15 -7.40 -0.55
CA ASP A 73 3.96 -8.53 -1.01
C ASP A 73 3.14 -9.52 -1.81
N ARG A 74 1.98 -9.94 -1.29
CA ARG A 74 1.06 -10.83 -2.01
C ARG A 74 0.53 -10.20 -3.29
N ALA A 75 0.26 -8.90 -3.28
CA ALA A 75 -0.16 -8.17 -4.48
C ALA A 75 0.96 -8.17 -5.55
N VAL A 76 2.23 -7.97 -5.14
CA VAL A 76 3.38 -8.03 -6.04
C VAL A 76 3.61 -9.45 -6.56
N GLU A 77 3.43 -10.48 -5.74
CA GLU A 77 3.52 -11.88 -6.16
C GLU A 77 2.43 -12.22 -7.18
N ALA A 78 1.17 -11.86 -6.91
CA ALA A 78 0.08 -11.99 -7.88
C ALA A 78 0.36 -11.25 -9.20
N CYS A 79 1.03 -10.08 -9.12
CA CYS A 79 1.49 -9.36 -10.31
C CYS A 79 2.58 -10.10 -11.10
N ARG A 80 3.43 -10.87 -10.42
CA ARG A 80 4.55 -11.62 -11.02
C ARG A 80 4.09 -12.92 -11.65
N GLU A 81 3.14 -13.62 -11.05
CA GLU A 81 2.60 -14.88 -11.56
C GLU A 81 1.82 -14.68 -12.86
N GLN A 82 1.29 -13.49 -13.07
CA GLN A 82 0.50 -13.12 -14.24
C GLN A 82 1.39 -12.55 -15.35
N ARG A 83 1.44 -13.22 -16.51
CA ARG A 83 2.24 -12.76 -17.66
C ARG A 83 1.70 -11.51 -18.34
N HIS A 84 0.40 -11.24 -18.21
CA HIS A 84 -0.33 -10.20 -18.96
C HIS A 84 -0.91 -9.14 -18.01
N ILE A 85 -0.11 -8.68 -17.05
CA ILE A 85 -0.50 -7.57 -16.18
C ILE A 85 -0.04 -6.25 -16.77
N ASP A 86 -0.88 -5.24 -16.61
CA ASP A 86 -0.55 -3.89 -17.05
C ASP A 86 0.72 -3.39 -16.33
N PRO A 87 1.73 -2.90 -17.07
CA PRO A 87 2.99 -2.46 -16.49
C PRO A 87 2.83 -1.28 -15.52
N GLN A 88 1.83 -0.42 -15.72
CA GLN A 88 1.50 0.69 -14.83
C GLN A 88 0.92 0.15 -13.51
N LEU A 89 0.00 -0.83 -13.58
CA LEU A 89 -0.53 -1.50 -12.39
C LEU A 89 0.58 -2.16 -11.58
N ARG A 90 1.46 -2.92 -12.25
CA ARG A 90 2.62 -3.56 -11.59
C ARG A 90 3.52 -2.55 -10.92
N MET A 91 3.80 -1.43 -11.59
CA MET A 91 4.65 -0.37 -11.05
C MET A 91 3.99 0.29 -9.83
N ALA A 92 2.70 0.63 -9.91
CA ALA A 92 1.98 1.25 -8.80
C ALA A 92 1.95 0.36 -7.55
N VAL A 93 1.62 -0.93 -7.70
CA VAL A 93 1.63 -1.91 -6.60
C VAL A 93 3.03 -2.05 -5.98
N HIS A 94 4.07 -2.09 -6.83
CA HIS A 94 5.45 -2.20 -6.35
C HIS A 94 5.90 -0.94 -5.60
N THR A 95 5.57 0.25 -6.11
CA THR A 95 5.88 1.54 -5.47
C THR A 95 5.19 1.64 -4.13
N ALA A 96 3.88 1.35 -4.05
CA ALA A 96 3.13 1.37 -2.79
C ALA A 96 3.78 0.46 -1.73
N ARG A 97 4.10 -0.79 -2.10
CA ARG A 97 4.78 -1.75 -1.22
C ARG A 97 6.15 -1.25 -0.74
N GLN A 98 6.95 -0.64 -1.63
CA GLN A 98 8.27 -0.11 -1.26
C GLN A 98 8.17 1.06 -0.27
N GLU A 99 7.21 1.96 -0.49
CA GLU A 99 7.00 3.12 0.37
C GLU A 99 6.51 2.71 1.76
N ILE A 100 5.60 1.74 1.86
CA ILE A 100 5.15 1.13 3.13
C ILE A 100 6.35 0.54 3.89
N ALA A 101 7.16 -0.27 3.23
CA ALA A 101 8.33 -0.90 3.84
C ALA A 101 9.40 0.11 4.27
N ALA A 102 9.52 1.23 3.54
CA ALA A 102 10.43 2.31 3.89
C ALA A 102 9.92 3.11 5.10
N LEU A 103 8.61 3.39 5.18
CA LEU A 103 8.01 4.05 6.33
C LEU A 103 8.10 3.17 7.59
N ARG A 104 7.82 1.87 7.49
CA ARG A 104 7.98 0.92 8.60
C ARG A 104 9.41 0.95 9.16
N ARG A 105 10.41 0.95 8.27
CA ARG A 105 11.84 1.05 8.65
C ARG A 105 12.20 2.37 9.33
N GLN A 106 11.54 3.48 8.96
CA GLN A 106 11.75 4.78 9.61
C GLN A 106 11.14 4.86 11.02
N LEU A 107 10.16 4.00 11.35
CA LEU A 107 9.52 3.92 12.66
C LEU A 107 10.26 2.98 13.64
N HIS A 108 11.55 2.70 13.39
CA HIS A 108 12.43 1.92 14.28
C HIS A 108 12.84 2.70 15.54
#